data_AF-A0A822C778-F1
#
_entry.id   AF-A0A822C778-F1
#
_cell.length_a   1.000
_cell.length_b   1.000
_cell.length_c   1.000
_cell.angle_alpha   90.00
_cell.angle_beta   90.00
_cell.angle_gamma   90.00
#
_symmetry.space_group_name_H-M   'P 1'
#
loop_
_entity.id
_entity.type
_entity.pdbx_description
1 polymer ?
#
loop_
_entity_poly.entity_id
_entity_poly.type
_entity_poly.pdbx_seq_one_letter_code
_entity_poly.pdbx_strand_id
1 'polypeptide(L)'
;LKIFPETLLGNEDKRRLFYDNKLHLYRFNRHPSIFESILYYYLNPGILIRPPHIESEIFYDELRFWNINESLMETFIEDDMIPLDNIRFLPAEKWRRIIWKTLMYPKSIDFPYSELVIGTCILATLLSCIPFIGEIIPTVTELNKLQNILGVKQIYFPLYMRSFYIIEIISIIIFTIELNLRIISAPKFSLIIYDIINFLDLIIILSGSICLISYHLHNIRHINNFLSFYYWLLILKSFRIYRLTRYLLHLRLLYKAVAISLNEVCALIISGKIY
;
A
#
# COMPACT_ATOMS: atom_id res chain seq x y z
N LEU A 1 -11.33 -38.28 -5.86
CA LEU A 1 -10.68 -37.80 -7.10
C LEU A 1 -11.68 -37.46 -8.22
N LYS A 2 -12.55 -38.40 -8.67
CA LYS A 2 -13.53 -38.15 -9.75
C LYS A 2 -14.58 -37.06 -9.48
N ILE A 3 -14.67 -36.60 -8.22
CA ILE A 3 -15.58 -35.53 -7.78
C ILE A 3 -15.25 -34.19 -8.48
N PHE A 4 -13.98 -33.94 -8.81
CA PHE A 4 -13.54 -32.70 -9.47
C PHE A 4 -12.79 -33.01 -10.78
N PRO A 5 -13.50 -33.33 -11.88
CA PRO A 5 -12.89 -33.83 -13.11
C PRO A 5 -11.99 -32.80 -13.82
N GLU A 6 -12.17 -31.51 -13.57
CA GLU A 6 -11.37 -30.43 -14.18
C GLU A 6 -9.93 -30.34 -13.65
N THR A 7 -9.74 -30.81 -12.43
CA THR A 7 -8.46 -30.78 -11.71
C THR A 7 -7.45 -31.78 -12.27
N LEU A 8 -6.16 -31.58 -11.98
CA LEU A 8 -5.09 -32.47 -12.46
C LEU A 8 -5.30 -33.91 -11.97
N LEU A 9 -5.62 -34.10 -10.69
CA LEU A 9 -5.81 -35.43 -10.11
C LEU A 9 -7.19 -36.04 -10.46
N GLY A 10 -8.20 -35.21 -10.69
CA GLY A 10 -9.52 -35.69 -11.10
C GLY A 10 -9.55 -36.17 -12.54
N ASN A 11 -8.81 -35.52 -13.44
CA ASN A 11 -8.72 -35.86 -14.85
C ASN A 11 -7.78 -37.06 -15.09
N GLU A 12 -8.29 -38.12 -15.73
CA GLU A 12 -7.51 -39.34 -15.96
C GLU A 12 -6.35 -39.12 -16.94
N ASP A 13 -6.58 -38.36 -18.00
CA ASP A 13 -5.59 -38.07 -19.04
C ASP A 13 -4.44 -37.22 -18.49
N LYS A 14 -4.76 -36.20 -17.67
CA LYS A 14 -3.75 -35.33 -17.05
C LYS A 14 -2.90 -36.09 -16.04
N ARG A 15 -3.50 -36.87 -15.13
CA ARG A 15 -2.73 -37.59 -14.10
C ARG A 15 -1.90 -38.75 -14.66
N ARG A 16 -2.33 -39.36 -15.77
CA ARG A 16 -1.62 -40.49 -16.39
C ARG A 16 -0.18 -40.13 -16.78
N LEU A 17 0.08 -38.86 -17.11
CA LEU A 17 1.41 -38.35 -17.41
C LEU A 17 2.40 -38.47 -16.23
N PHE A 18 1.89 -38.60 -15.00
CA PHE A 18 2.68 -38.70 -13.77
C PHE A 18 2.73 -40.12 -13.19
N TYR A 19 2.19 -41.11 -13.90
CA TYR A 19 2.15 -42.50 -13.43
C TYR A 19 3.47 -43.22 -13.70
N ASP A 20 4.09 -43.75 -12.65
CA ASP A 20 5.27 -44.60 -12.76
C ASP A 20 4.85 -46.07 -12.88
N ASN A 21 5.01 -46.63 -14.09
CA ASN A 21 4.69 -48.02 -14.38
C ASN A 21 5.50 -49.04 -13.55
N LYS A 22 6.69 -48.66 -13.04
CA LYS A 22 7.54 -49.57 -12.26
C LYS A 22 7.10 -49.66 -10.81
N LEU A 23 6.65 -48.54 -10.24
CA LEU A 23 6.27 -48.43 -8.83
C LEU A 23 4.75 -48.46 -8.62
N HIS A 24 3.98 -48.52 -9.71
CA HIS A 24 2.51 -48.49 -9.72
C HIS A 24 1.91 -47.32 -8.95
N LEU A 25 2.59 -46.17 -8.93
CA LEU A 25 2.18 -44.98 -8.18
C LEU A 25 2.31 -43.71 -9.03
N TYR A 26 1.56 -42.68 -8.66
CA TYR A 26 1.70 -41.35 -9.25
C TYR A 26 2.80 -40.59 -8.51
N ARG A 27 3.78 -40.07 -9.24
CA ARG A 27 4.90 -39.34 -8.65
C ARG A 27 4.84 -37.86 -9.01
N PHE A 28 4.78 -37.03 -7.98
CA PHE A 28 4.83 -35.58 -8.09
C PHE A 28 6.04 -35.06 -7.32
N ASN A 29 6.92 -34.33 -8.00
CA ASN A 29 8.08 -33.68 -7.37
C ASN A 29 7.69 -32.25 -6.95
N ARG A 30 6.84 -32.14 -5.93
CA ARG A 30 6.14 -30.91 -5.50
C ARG A 30 6.16 -30.77 -3.98
N HIS A 31 5.69 -29.63 -3.46
CA HIS A 31 5.80 -29.34 -2.03
C HIS A 31 4.93 -30.29 -1.17
N PRO A 32 5.53 -31.14 -0.31
CA PRO A 32 4.80 -32.20 0.40
C PRO A 32 3.75 -31.63 1.36
N SER A 33 4.09 -30.59 2.12
CA SER A 33 3.16 -29.96 3.07
C SER A 33 1.96 -29.27 2.40
N ILE A 34 2.07 -28.88 1.12
CA ILE A 34 0.94 -28.28 0.37
C ILE A 34 0.04 -29.40 -0.15
N PHE A 35 0.62 -30.53 -0.53
CA PHE A 35 -0.13 -31.68 -1.03
C PHE A 35 -1.14 -32.20 -0.02
N GLU A 36 -0.88 -32.09 1.28
CA GLU A 36 -1.86 -32.42 2.33
C GLU A 36 -3.14 -31.58 2.19
N SER A 37 -3.02 -30.27 1.96
CA SER A 37 -4.15 -29.38 1.69
C SER A 37 -4.88 -29.72 0.40
N ILE A 38 -4.13 -30.09 -0.65
CA ILE A 38 -4.69 -30.51 -1.93
C ILE A 38 -5.48 -31.81 -1.75
N LEU A 39 -4.95 -32.78 -1.01
CA LEU A 39 -5.64 -34.03 -0.71
C LEU A 39 -6.90 -33.77 0.12
N TYR A 40 -6.80 -32.89 1.13
CA TYR A 40 -7.91 -32.49 1.98
C TYR A 40 -9.07 -31.91 1.17
N TYR A 41 -8.79 -31.13 0.12
CA TYR A 41 -9.79 -30.61 -0.81
C TYR A 41 -10.59 -31.71 -1.54
N TYR A 42 -9.98 -32.84 -1.87
CA TYR A 42 -10.70 -33.97 -2.45
C TYR A 42 -11.43 -34.83 -1.43
N LEU A 43 -10.93 -34.89 -0.18
CA LEU A 43 -11.53 -35.64 0.92
C LEU A 43 -12.75 -34.91 1.49
N ASN A 44 -12.66 -33.59 1.59
CA ASN A 44 -13.70 -32.68 2.06
C ASN A 44 -14.07 -31.76 0.89
N PRO A 45 -15.10 -32.14 0.10
CA PRO A 45 -15.36 -31.53 -1.19
C PRO A 45 -15.42 -30.00 -1.11
N GLY A 46 -14.46 -29.34 -1.75
CA GLY A 46 -14.46 -27.89 -1.87
C GLY A 46 -13.76 -27.14 -0.72
N ILE A 47 -13.40 -27.81 0.38
CA ILE A 47 -12.72 -27.16 1.51
C ILE A 47 -11.22 -27.18 1.27
N LEU A 48 -10.64 -26.01 1.07
CA LEU A 48 -9.21 -25.84 0.92
C LEU A 48 -8.68 -25.09 2.16
N ILE A 49 -7.49 -25.45 2.65
CA ILE A 49 -6.89 -24.79 3.81
C ILE A 49 -5.41 -24.58 3.50
N ARG A 50 -4.93 -23.33 3.58
CA ARG A 50 -3.50 -23.04 3.45
C ARG A 50 -2.78 -23.38 4.75
N PRO A 51 -1.68 -24.15 4.72
CA PRO A 51 -0.90 -24.40 5.93
C PRO A 51 -0.26 -23.10 6.45
N PRO A 52 -0.20 -22.89 7.77
CA PRO A 52 0.18 -21.59 8.35
C PRO A 52 1.63 -21.20 8.09
N HIS A 53 2.50 -22.19 7.84
CA HIS A 53 3.93 -22.03 7.57
C HIS A 53 4.25 -21.84 6.09
N ILE A 54 3.23 -21.83 5.21
CA ILE A 54 3.40 -21.77 3.76
C ILE A 54 2.93 -20.42 3.26
N GLU A 55 3.80 -19.73 2.53
CA GLU A 55 3.51 -18.43 1.94
C GLU A 55 2.44 -18.52 0.85
N SER A 56 1.62 -17.48 0.75
CA SER A 56 0.49 -17.44 -0.18
C SER A 56 0.91 -17.63 -1.63
N GLU A 57 2.02 -17.04 -2.07
CA GLU A 57 2.50 -17.15 -3.47
C GLU A 57 2.85 -18.61 -3.83
N ILE A 58 3.61 -19.29 -2.96
CA ILE A 58 3.97 -20.72 -3.14
C ILE A 58 2.70 -21.57 -3.16
N PHE A 59 1.73 -21.26 -2.29
CA PHE A 59 0.45 -21.94 -2.26
C PHE A 59 -0.36 -21.75 -3.56
N TYR A 60 -0.47 -20.52 -4.09
CA TYR A 60 -1.16 -20.24 -5.35
C TYR A 60 -0.50 -20.93 -6.55
N ASP A 61 0.83 -20.96 -6.61
CA ASP A 61 1.55 -21.68 -7.67
C ASP A 61 1.28 -23.18 -7.62
N GLU A 62 1.14 -23.76 -6.43
CA GLU A 62 0.64 -25.14 -6.29
C GLU A 62 -0.81 -25.27 -6.75
N LEU A 63 -1.74 -24.41 -6.33
CA LEU A 63 -3.14 -24.50 -6.75
C LEU A 63 -3.31 -24.44 -8.28
N ARG A 64 -2.52 -23.58 -8.94
CA ARG A 64 -2.43 -23.51 -10.40
C ARG A 64 -1.92 -24.81 -11.01
N PHE A 65 -0.85 -25.38 -10.46
CA PHE A 65 -0.31 -26.67 -10.92
C PHE A 65 -1.34 -27.80 -10.79
N TRP A 66 -2.09 -27.84 -9.70
CA TRP A 66 -3.12 -28.86 -9.46
C TRP A 66 -4.43 -28.60 -10.22
N ASN A 67 -4.53 -27.51 -10.98
CA ASN A 67 -5.74 -27.06 -11.67
C ASN A 67 -6.95 -26.94 -10.73
N ILE A 68 -6.74 -26.44 -9.50
CA ILE A 68 -7.85 -26.13 -8.58
C ILE A 68 -8.60 -24.90 -9.13
N ASN A 69 -9.93 -24.91 -9.00
CA ASN A 69 -10.82 -23.92 -9.61
C ASN A 69 -10.42 -22.47 -9.26
N GLU A 70 -10.45 -21.58 -10.25
CA GLU A 70 -10.08 -20.17 -10.07
C GLU A 70 -10.95 -19.50 -9.00
N SER A 71 -12.26 -19.77 -8.97
CA SER A 71 -13.19 -19.17 -8.01
C SER A 71 -12.85 -19.42 -6.54
N LEU A 72 -12.20 -20.54 -6.22
CA LEU A 72 -11.73 -20.83 -4.86
C LEU A 72 -10.41 -20.13 -4.56
N MET A 73 -9.57 -19.90 -5.57
CA MET A 73 -8.38 -19.07 -5.37
C MET A 73 -8.80 -17.63 -5.03
N GLU A 74 -9.92 -17.15 -5.59
CA GLU A 74 -10.40 -15.79 -5.34
C GLU A 74 -10.71 -15.54 -3.85
N THR A 75 -11.30 -16.53 -3.15
CA THR A 75 -11.63 -16.40 -1.72
C THR A 75 -10.39 -16.35 -0.83
N PHE A 76 -9.34 -17.13 -1.14
CA PHE A 76 -8.08 -17.04 -0.38
C PHE A 76 -7.35 -15.73 -0.63
N ILE A 77 -7.49 -15.16 -1.83
CA ILE A 77 -6.87 -13.88 -2.18
C ILE A 77 -7.55 -12.74 -1.41
N GLU A 78 -8.87 -12.81 -1.23
CA GLU A 78 -9.64 -11.91 -0.37
C GLU A 78 -9.23 -12.02 1.11
N ASP A 79 -9.07 -13.24 1.63
CA ASP A 79 -8.61 -13.51 3.01
C ASP A 79 -7.17 -13.05 3.26
N ASP A 80 -6.27 -13.26 2.29
CA ASP A 80 -4.88 -12.78 2.34
C ASP A 80 -4.77 -11.26 2.03
N MET A 81 -5.89 -10.58 1.78
CA MET A 81 -6.00 -9.14 1.58
C MET A 81 -5.13 -8.61 0.41
N ILE A 82 -4.80 -9.47 -0.56
CA ILE A 82 -4.19 -9.05 -1.82
C ILE A 82 -5.36 -8.76 -2.76
N PRO A 83 -5.54 -7.56 -3.32
CA PRO A 83 -6.63 -7.33 -4.26
C PRO A 83 -6.51 -8.30 -5.45
N LEU A 84 -7.60 -8.97 -5.84
CA LEU A 84 -7.63 -9.93 -6.95
C LEU A 84 -7.05 -9.35 -8.26
N ASP A 85 -7.35 -8.08 -8.51
CA ASP A 85 -6.90 -7.36 -9.71
C ASP A 85 -5.37 -7.18 -9.75
N ASN A 86 -4.71 -7.22 -8.60
CA ASN A 86 -3.31 -6.85 -8.45
C ASN A 86 -2.32 -7.99 -8.77
N ILE A 87 -2.74 -9.26 -8.67
CA ILE A 87 -1.92 -10.44 -9.03
C ILE A 87 -1.99 -10.71 -10.55
N ARG A 88 -3.11 -10.37 -11.21
CA ARG A 88 -3.30 -10.60 -12.66
C ARG A 88 -2.46 -9.67 -13.55
N PHE A 89 -1.98 -8.54 -13.04
CA PHE A 89 -1.18 -7.57 -13.80
C PHE A 89 0.25 -7.42 -13.24
N LEU A 90 1.07 -8.46 -13.35
CA LEU A 90 2.51 -8.31 -13.15
C LEU A 90 3.17 -7.87 -14.46
N PRO A 91 4.09 -6.89 -14.45
CA PRO A 91 4.83 -6.55 -15.65
C PRO A 91 5.62 -7.77 -16.16
N ALA A 92 5.71 -7.90 -17.49
CA ALA A 92 6.37 -9.03 -18.15
C ALA A 92 7.88 -9.04 -17.86
N GLU A 93 8.49 -7.86 -17.85
CA GLU A 93 9.92 -7.68 -17.60
C GLU A 93 10.31 -7.99 -16.15
N LYS A 94 11.37 -8.78 -15.97
CA LYS A 94 11.85 -9.21 -14.64
C LYS A 94 12.20 -8.04 -13.73
N TRP A 95 12.95 -7.05 -14.23
CA TRP A 95 13.37 -5.89 -13.44
C TRP A 95 12.20 -4.98 -13.03
N ARG A 96 11.22 -4.76 -13.94
CA ARG A 96 9.99 -4.01 -13.63
C ARG A 96 9.18 -4.72 -12.56
N ARG A 97 9.11 -6.06 -12.64
CA ARG A 97 8.41 -6.88 -11.66
C ARG A 97 9.03 -6.77 -10.27
N ILE A 98 10.36 -6.80 -10.19
CA ILE A 98 11.08 -6.64 -8.92
C ILE A 98 10.75 -5.27 -8.31
N ILE A 99 10.94 -4.18 -9.05
CA ILE A 99 10.68 -2.82 -8.54
C ILE A 99 9.21 -2.65 -8.15
N TRP A 100 8.29 -3.11 -8.99
CA TRP A 100 6.85 -3.03 -8.73
C TRP A 100 6.46 -3.82 -7.48
N LYS A 101 6.99 -5.06 -7.34
CA LYS A 101 6.74 -5.90 -6.17
C LYS A 101 7.27 -5.25 -4.90
N THR A 102 8.51 -4.75 -4.91
CA THR A 102 9.13 -4.12 -3.74
C THR A 102 8.38 -2.86 -3.28
N LEU A 103 7.91 -2.02 -4.20
CA LEU A 103 7.26 -0.75 -3.84
C LEU A 103 5.77 -0.91 -3.49
N MET A 104 5.05 -1.86 -4.09
CA MET A 104 3.61 -2.05 -3.88
C MET A 104 3.28 -3.13 -2.85
N TYR A 105 4.12 -4.16 -2.73
CA TYR A 105 3.93 -5.32 -1.85
C TYR A 105 5.11 -5.48 -0.89
N PRO A 106 5.07 -4.78 0.26
CA PRO A 106 6.19 -4.74 1.19
C PRO A 106 6.57 -6.09 1.84
N LYS A 107 5.71 -7.11 1.71
CA LYS A 107 5.95 -8.49 2.19
C LYS A 107 6.33 -9.48 1.08
N SER A 108 6.64 -9.02 -0.13
CA SER A 108 7.03 -9.95 -1.20
C SER A 108 8.38 -10.60 -0.86
N ILE A 109 8.36 -11.91 -0.61
CA ILE A 109 9.49 -12.72 -0.09
C ILE A 109 10.66 -12.80 -1.08
N ASP A 110 10.43 -12.48 -2.35
CA ASP A 110 11.40 -12.65 -3.44
C ASP A 110 12.70 -11.84 -3.31
N PHE A 111 12.79 -10.86 -2.41
CA PHE A 111 13.98 -9.99 -2.30
C PHE A 111 14.33 -9.58 -0.86
N PRO A 112 15.49 -9.98 -0.30
CA PRO A 112 15.86 -9.70 1.09
C PRO A 112 16.11 -8.20 1.36
N TYR A 113 16.45 -7.41 0.34
CA TYR A 113 16.62 -5.96 0.48
C TYR A 113 15.31 -5.18 0.42
N SER A 114 14.17 -5.83 0.12
CA SER A 114 12.88 -5.15 0.05
C SER A 114 12.53 -4.49 1.38
N GLU A 115 12.71 -5.20 2.49
CA GLU A 115 12.48 -4.70 3.86
C GLU A 115 13.30 -3.46 4.19
N LEU A 116 14.56 -3.41 3.74
CA LEU A 116 15.42 -2.25 3.91
C LEU A 116 14.92 -1.05 3.11
N VAL A 117 14.56 -1.25 1.84
CA VAL A 117 14.00 -0.18 0.99
C VAL A 117 12.71 0.37 1.61
N ILE A 118 11.80 -0.50 2.04
CA ILE A 118 10.55 -0.10 2.70
C ILE A 118 10.83 0.63 4.01
N GLY A 119 11.76 0.12 4.82
CA GLY A 119 12.22 0.78 6.05
C GLY A 119 12.74 2.19 5.77
N THR A 120 13.55 2.38 4.72
CA THR A 120 14.03 3.71 4.32
C THR A 120 12.90 4.63 3.86
N CYS A 121 11.89 4.12 3.14
CA CYS A 121 10.70 4.89 2.75
C CYS A 121 9.85 5.31 3.95
N ILE A 122 9.66 4.41 4.93
CA ILE A 122 8.97 4.72 6.19
C ILE A 122 9.73 5.81 6.95
N LEU A 123 11.04 5.65 7.13
CA LEU A 123 11.88 6.63 7.81
C LEU A 123 11.86 7.99 7.11
N ALA A 124 11.98 8.02 5.79
CA ALA A 124 11.89 9.25 5.00
C ALA A 124 10.51 9.93 5.16
N THR A 125 9.43 9.15 5.22
CA THR A 125 8.08 9.66 5.46
C THR A 125 7.97 10.27 6.86
N LEU A 126 8.45 9.58 7.90
CA LEU A 126 8.43 10.09 9.28
C LEU A 126 9.27 11.35 9.45
N LEU A 127 10.47 11.38 8.89
CA LEU A 127 11.35 12.56 8.91
C LEU A 127 10.70 13.76 8.21
N SER A 128 9.97 13.53 7.12
CA SER A 128 9.23 14.59 6.41
C SER A 128 8.06 15.20 7.20
N CYS A 129 7.59 14.53 8.26
CA CYS A 129 6.53 15.03 9.13
C CYS A 129 7.06 16.00 10.21
N ILE A 130 8.36 15.98 10.50
CA ILE A 130 8.97 16.82 11.55
C ILE A 130 8.85 18.32 11.24
N PRO A 131 9.17 18.80 10.01
CA PRO A 131 8.98 20.21 9.65
C PRO A 131 7.55 20.70 9.85
N PHE A 132 6.56 19.87 9.53
CA PHE A 132 5.14 20.21 9.70
C PHE A 132 4.79 20.49 11.17
N ILE A 133 5.22 19.61 12.08
CA ILE A 133 4.96 19.78 13.52
C ILE A 133 5.63 21.06 14.03
N GLY A 134 6.88 21.30 13.62
CA GLY A 134 7.63 22.48 14.05
C GLY A 134 7.21 23.79 13.37
N GLU A 135 6.54 23.75 12.21
CA GLU A 135 5.93 24.94 11.58
C GLU A 135 4.60 25.31 12.25
N ILE A 136 3.81 24.33 12.69
CA ILE A 136 2.46 24.55 13.27
C ILE A 136 2.49 25.04 14.71
N ILE A 137 3.31 24.43 15.56
CA ILE A 137 3.32 24.74 17.00
C ILE A 137 3.63 26.23 17.27
N PRO A 138 4.74 26.80 16.76
CA PRO A 138 5.08 28.19 17.03
C PRO A 138 4.10 29.16 16.36
N THR A 139 3.60 28.88 15.15
CA THR A 139 2.64 29.75 14.46
C THR A 139 1.32 29.90 15.22
N VAL A 140 0.78 28.81 15.79
CA VAL A 140 -0.44 28.89 16.62
C VAL A 140 -0.18 29.70 17.90
N THR A 141 0.98 29.53 18.54
CA THR A 141 1.31 30.28 19.76
C THR A 141 1.55 31.77 19.50
N GLU A 142 2.14 32.14 18.36
CA GLU A 142 2.35 33.54 18.00
C GLU A 142 1.06 34.22 17.53
N LEU A 143 0.18 33.52 16.81
CA LEU A 143 -1.15 34.04 16.47
C LEU A 143 -1.94 34.37 17.75
N ASN A 144 -1.93 33.49 18.75
CA ASN A 144 -2.60 33.73 20.02
C ASN A 144 -2.01 34.91 20.81
N LYS A 145 -0.68 35.12 20.74
CA LYS A 145 -0.01 36.26 21.41
C LYS A 145 -0.24 37.59 20.66
N LEU A 146 -0.15 37.59 19.33
CA LEU A 146 -0.30 38.79 18.49
C LEU A 146 -1.76 39.27 18.43
N GLN A 147 -2.73 38.35 18.47
CA GLN A 147 -4.15 38.67 18.57
C GLN A 147 -4.50 39.37 19.90
N ASN A 148 -3.74 39.11 20.96
CA ASN A 148 -3.94 39.72 22.27
C ASN A 148 -3.21 41.07 22.46
N ILE A 149 -2.20 41.40 21.65
CA ILE A 149 -1.27 42.50 21.99
C ILE A 149 -1.38 43.73 21.08
N LEU A 150 -1.44 43.64 19.74
CA LEU A 150 -1.24 44.86 18.91
C LEU A 150 -2.00 44.97 17.58
N GLY A 151 -2.79 43.99 17.12
CA GLY A 151 -3.49 44.13 15.83
C GLY A 151 -2.55 44.38 14.62
N VAL A 152 -1.25 44.12 14.75
CA VAL A 152 -0.24 44.29 13.69
C VAL A 152 0.22 42.91 13.22
N LYS A 153 0.06 42.68 11.91
CA LYS A 153 0.48 41.49 11.16
C LYS A 153 1.90 41.64 10.65
N GLN A 154 2.92 41.41 11.47
CA GLN A 154 4.26 41.14 10.95
C GLN A 154 4.81 39.86 11.56
N ILE A 155 4.75 38.81 10.74
CA ILE A 155 5.27 37.48 11.05
C ILE A 155 6.70 37.46 10.52
N TYR A 156 7.68 37.50 11.43
CA TYR A 156 9.09 37.29 11.07
C TYR A 156 9.33 35.78 10.98
N PHE A 157 9.84 35.29 9.85
CA PHE A 157 10.16 33.86 9.66
C PHE A 157 11.58 33.56 10.21
N PRO A 158 11.72 32.80 11.32
CA PRO A 158 13.02 32.60 11.97
C PRO A 158 13.93 31.57 11.27
N LEU A 159 15.23 31.60 11.59
CA LEU A 159 16.30 30.71 11.10
C LEU A 159 16.01 29.21 11.17
N TYR A 160 15.13 28.76 12.07
CA TYR A 160 14.65 27.38 12.18
C TYR A 160 14.00 26.87 10.87
N MET A 161 13.45 27.78 10.07
CA MET A 161 12.93 27.48 8.74
C MET A 161 14.00 26.93 7.78
N ARG A 162 15.29 27.23 7.97
CA ARG A 162 16.33 26.83 7.00
C ARG A 162 16.62 25.32 7.04
N SER A 163 16.69 24.71 8.22
CA SER A 163 16.87 23.25 8.35
C SER A 163 15.64 22.50 7.85
N PHE A 164 14.45 23.03 8.15
CA PHE A 164 13.17 22.49 7.69
C PHE A 164 12.96 22.61 6.20
N TYR A 165 13.37 23.73 5.61
CA TYR A 165 13.40 23.94 4.18
C TYR A 165 14.27 22.90 3.47
N ILE A 166 15.44 22.57 4.03
CA ILE A 166 16.32 21.52 3.47
C ILE A 166 15.65 20.14 3.56
N ILE A 167 15.07 19.80 4.71
CA ILE A 167 14.34 18.52 4.89
C ILE A 167 13.17 18.42 3.91
N GLU A 168 12.45 19.52 3.70
CA GLU A 168 11.34 19.61 2.76
C GLU A 168 11.81 19.34 1.32
N ILE A 169 12.89 19.99 0.86
CA ILE A 169 13.48 19.73 -0.46
C ILE A 169 13.87 18.26 -0.62
N ILE A 170 14.60 17.71 0.36
CA ILE A 170 15.06 16.31 0.31
C ILE A 170 13.86 15.36 0.24
N SER A 171 12.81 15.62 1.04
CA SER A 171 11.61 14.80 1.05
C SER A 171 10.88 14.83 -0.30
N ILE A 172 10.75 16.01 -0.93
CA ILE A 172 10.12 16.15 -2.24
C ILE A 172 10.93 15.38 -3.30
N ILE A 173 12.26 15.45 -3.27
CA ILE A 173 13.12 14.70 -4.20
C ILE A 173 12.89 13.19 -4.03
N ILE A 174 12.95 12.67 -2.81
CA ILE A 174 12.74 11.24 -2.52
C ILE A 174 11.36 10.79 -2.99
N PHE A 175 10.32 11.57 -2.70
CA PHE A 175 8.94 11.22 -3.04
C PHE A 175 8.70 11.25 -4.54
N THR A 176 9.35 12.20 -5.23
CA THR A 176 9.32 12.27 -6.69
C THR A 176 10.01 11.07 -7.31
N ILE A 177 11.17 10.63 -6.80
CA ILE A 177 11.85 9.43 -7.27
C ILE A 177 10.97 8.19 -7.04
N GLU A 178 10.38 8.03 -5.86
CA GLU A 178 9.52 6.90 -5.54
C GLU A 178 8.27 6.82 -6.43
N LEU A 179 7.62 7.95 -6.70
CA LEU A 179 6.48 8.02 -7.60
C LEU A 179 6.88 7.67 -9.04
N ASN A 180 8.00 8.19 -9.52
CA ASN A 180 8.51 7.88 -10.87
C ASN A 180 8.87 6.39 -11.01
N LEU A 181 9.52 5.80 -10.01
CA LEU A 181 9.83 4.37 -10.01
C LEU A 181 8.56 3.51 -10.09
N ARG A 182 7.47 3.91 -9.42
CA ARG A 182 6.15 3.26 -9.56
C ARG A 182 5.58 3.43 -10.96
N ILE A 183 5.66 4.63 -11.53
CA ILE A 183 5.18 4.89 -12.90
C ILE A 183 5.90 4.01 -13.94
N ILE A 184 7.22 3.90 -13.83
CA ILE A 184 8.05 3.12 -14.78
C ILE A 184 7.82 1.60 -14.60
N SER A 185 7.68 1.14 -13.36
CA SER A 185 7.55 -0.29 -13.07
C SER A 185 6.14 -0.83 -13.28
N ALA A 186 5.11 0.03 -13.32
CA ALA A 186 3.73 -0.41 -13.42
C ALA A 186 3.40 -1.16 -14.72
N PRO A 187 2.52 -2.18 -14.64
CA PRO A 187 2.05 -2.95 -15.80
C PRO A 187 1.18 -2.10 -16.75
N LYS A 188 0.37 -1.20 -16.20
CA LYS A 188 -0.61 -0.36 -16.90
C LYS A 188 -0.67 1.00 -16.20
N PHE A 189 -0.75 2.08 -16.98
CA PHE A 189 -0.82 3.43 -16.45
C PHE A 189 -2.13 3.73 -15.70
N SER A 190 -3.25 3.15 -16.16
CA SER A 190 -4.56 3.32 -15.53
C SER A 190 -4.58 2.88 -14.07
N LEU A 191 -3.91 1.78 -13.75
CA LEU A 191 -3.83 1.24 -12.40
C LEU A 191 -3.15 2.21 -11.42
N ILE A 192 -2.23 3.05 -11.92
CA ILE A 192 -1.60 4.09 -11.11
C ILE A 192 -2.55 5.26 -10.87
N ILE A 193 -3.25 5.72 -11.90
CA ILE A 193 -4.14 6.90 -11.80
C ILE A 193 -5.29 6.64 -10.85
N TYR A 194 -5.89 5.45 -10.90
CA TYR A 194 -7.06 5.12 -10.09
C TYR A 194 -6.72 4.73 -8.64
N ASP A 195 -5.44 4.54 -8.31
CA ASP A 195 -5.03 4.25 -6.93
C ASP A 195 -5.01 5.54 -6.10
N ILE A 196 -5.89 5.60 -5.09
CA ILE A 196 -6.05 6.73 -4.17
C ILE A 196 -4.71 7.11 -3.52
N ILE A 197 -3.87 6.13 -3.18
CA ILE A 197 -2.61 6.42 -2.50
C ILE A 197 -1.61 7.09 -3.46
N ASN A 198 -1.60 6.71 -4.74
CA ASN A 198 -0.77 7.38 -5.76
C ASN A 198 -1.26 8.81 -6.03
N PHE A 199 -2.57 9.02 -6.05
CA PHE A 199 -3.15 10.36 -6.19
C PHE A 199 -2.80 11.27 -5.00
N LEU A 200 -2.85 10.74 -3.77
CA LEU A 200 -2.41 11.46 -2.57
C LEU A 200 -0.93 11.83 -2.64
N ASP A 201 -0.05 10.91 -3.08
CA ASP A 201 1.37 11.18 -3.26
C ASP A 201 1.62 12.36 -4.23
N LEU A 202 0.84 12.44 -5.30
CA LEU A 202 0.91 13.53 -6.27
C LEU A 202 0.50 14.87 -5.64
N ILE A 203 -0.61 14.91 -4.89
CA ILE A 203 -1.06 16.11 -4.16
C ILE A 203 0.01 16.59 -3.18
N ILE A 204 0.65 15.65 -2.46
CA ILE A 204 1.70 15.93 -1.48
C ILE A 204 2.92 16.57 -2.13
N ILE A 205 3.37 16.04 -3.27
CA ILE A 205 4.53 16.56 -4.02
C ILE A 205 4.21 17.95 -4.58
N LEU A 206 3.03 18.14 -5.18
CA LEU A 206 2.60 19.43 -5.69
C LEU A 206 2.50 20.47 -4.59
N SER A 207 1.86 20.14 -3.47
CA SER A 207 1.71 21.03 -2.32
C SER A 207 3.06 21.49 -1.76
N GLY A 208 4.01 20.57 -1.58
CA GLY A 208 5.36 20.88 -1.14
C GLY A 208 6.12 21.77 -2.14
N SER A 209 5.99 21.47 -3.43
CA SER A 209 6.64 22.25 -4.49
C SER A 209 6.12 23.69 -4.56
N ILE A 210 4.81 23.88 -4.46
CA ILE A 210 4.18 25.21 -4.42
C ILE A 210 4.60 25.97 -3.17
N CYS A 211 4.71 25.28 -2.01
CA CYS A 211 5.19 25.86 -0.76
C CYS A 211 6.64 26.38 -0.92
N LEU A 212 7.55 25.61 -1.51
CA LEU A 212 8.93 26.03 -1.79
C LEU A 212 9.01 27.24 -2.73
N ILE A 213 8.20 27.23 -3.80
CA ILE A 213 8.11 28.35 -4.75
C ILE A 213 7.61 29.61 -4.04
N SER A 214 6.60 29.48 -3.17
CA SER A 214 6.05 30.62 -2.41
C SER A 214 7.06 31.24 -1.44
N TYR A 215 7.94 30.43 -0.85
CA TYR A 215 9.03 30.90 -0.02
C TYR A 215 10.09 31.67 -0.83
N HIS A 216 10.41 31.19 -2.03
CA HIS A 216 11.43 31.82 -2.89
C HIS A 216 10.92 33.10 -3.56
N LEU A 217 9.64 33.15 -3.95
CA LEU A 217 9.01 34.32 -4.57
C LEU A 217 8.55 35.39 -3.57
N HIS A 218 8.96 35.31 -2.30
CA HIS A 218 8.51 36.20 -1.22
C HIS A 218 9.05 37.64 -1.35
N ASN A 219 8.64 38.33 -2.41
CA ASN A 219 8.97 39.74 -2.63
C ASN A 219 7.75 40.62 -2.97
N ILE A 220 6.51 40.17 -2.77
CA ILE A 220 5.33 40.92 -3.26
C ILE A 220 4.20 41.03 -2.22
N ARG A 221 4.18 42.17 -1.51
CA ARG A 221 3.08 43.12 -1.20
C ARG A 221 1.64 42.67 -0.84
N HIS A 222 1.23 41.41 -0.93
CA HIS A 222 -0.14 40.94 -0.58
C HIS A 222 -0.15 39.90 0.55
N ILE A 223 0.28 40.27 1.75
CA ILE A 223 0.53 39.33 2.86
C ILE A 223 -0.72 38.55 3.31
N ASN A 224 -1.93 39.10 3.21
CA ASN A 224 -3.11 38.50 3.85
C ASN A 224 -3.70 37.28 3.11
N ASN A 225 -3.90 37.35 1.78
CA ASN A 225 -4.47 36.23 1.04
C ASN A 225 -3.46 35.09 0.85
N PHE A 226 -2.17 35.43 0.79
CA PHE A 226 -1.09 34.45 0.68
C PHE A 226 -0.93 33.61 1.96
N LEU A 227 -1.17 34.21 3.14
CA LEU A 227 -1.07 33.48 4.41
C LEU A 227 -2.16 32.40 4.53
N SER A 228 -3.40 32.71 4.18
CA SER A 228 -4.50 31.73 4.18
C SER A 228 -4.23 30.58 3.22
N PHE A 229 -3.74 30.88 2.01
CA PHE A 229 -3.37 29.86 1.03
C PHE A 229 -2.21 28.98 1.52
N TYR A 230 -1.21 29.57 2.17
CA TYR A 230 -0.10 28.83 2.78
C TYR A 230 -0.58 27.83 3.85
N TYR A 231 -1.53 28.21 4.71
CA TYR A 231 -2.09 27.28 5.72
C TYR A 231 -2.83 26.09 5.08
N TRP A 232 -3.54 26.29 3.98
CA TRP A 232 -4.13 25.18 3.23
C TRP A 232 -3.07 24.21 2.69
N LEU A 233 -1.94 24.73 2.18
CA LEU A 233 -0.83 23.90 1.75
C LEU A 233 -0.21 23.11 2.90
N LEU A 234 -0.07 23.71 4.09
CA LEU A 234 0.41 23.00 5.28
C LEU A 234 -0.48 21.80 5.63
N ILE A 235 -1.82 21.95 5.57
CA ILE A 235 -2.76 20.86 5.82
C ILE A 235 -2.56 19.74 4.79
N LEU A 236 -2.42 20.06 3.50
CA LEU A 236 -2.17 19.07 2.45
C LEU A 236 -0.84 18.33 2.65
N LYS A 237 0.20 19.01 3.14
CA LYS A 237 1.49 18.37 3.51
C LYS A 237 1.32 17.34 4.63
N SER A 238 0.39 17.54 5.57
CA SER A 238 0.15 16.60 6.69
C SER A 238 -0.31 15.21 6.24
N PHE A 239 -0.96 15.14 5.08
CA PHE A 239 -1.46 13.89 4.50
C PHE A 239 -0.35 12.90 4.12
N ARG A 240 0.93 13.31 4.17
CA ARG A 240 2.09 12.42 4.13
C ARG A 240 2.01 11.27 5.11
N ILE A 241 1.38 11.47 6.27
CA ILE A 241 1.19 10.40 7.27
C ILE A 241 0.42 9.21 6.68
N TYR A 242 -0.53 9.46 5.77
CA TYR A 242 -1.32 8.39 5.12
C TYR A 242 -0.47 7.51 4.22
N ARG A 243 0.70 7.95 3.77
CA ARG A 243 1.63 7.11 3.00
C ARG A 243 2.13 5.91 3.81
N LEU A 244 2.15 6.02 5.14
CA LEU A 244 2.47 4.89 6.03
C LEU A 244 1.48 3.74 5.89
N THR A 245 0.23 4.00 5.47
CA THR A 245 -0.74 2.94 5.17
C THR A 245 -0.28 2.05 4.01
N ARG A 246 0.59 2.53 3.12
CA ARG A 246 1.19 1.68 2.09
C ARG A 246 2.16 0.66 2.68
N TYR A 247 2.94 1.04 3.68
CA TYR A 247 4.05 0.21 4.16
C TYR A 247 3.68 -0.64 5.37
N LEU A 248 2.77 -0.14 6.22
CA LEU A 248 2.36 -0.80 7.44
C LEU A 248 1.06 -1.57 7.22
N LEU A 249 1.18 -2.89 7.08
CA LEU A 249 0.03 -3.80 6.93
C LEU A 249 -1.02 -3.58 8.03
N HIS A 250 -0.58 -3.40 9.27
CA HIS A 250 -1.46 -3.20 10.42
C HIS A 250 -2.36 -1.96 10.27
N LEU A 251 -1.86 -0.88 9.65
CA LEU A 251 -2.68 0.31 9.39
C LEU A 251 -3.73 0.05 8.30
N ARG A 252 -3.42 -0.77 7.29
CA ARG A 252 -4.41 -1.18 6.27
C ARG A 252 -5.51 -2.04 6.91
N LEU A 253 -5.12 -2.97 7.77
CA LEU A 253 -6.06 -3.83 8.50
C LEU A 253 -6.95 -2.98 9.42
N LEU A 254 -6.36 -2.04 10.16
CA LEU A 254 -7.10 -1.11 11.00
C LEU A 254 -8.06 -0.26 10.16
N TYR A 255 -7.62 0.28 9.03
CA TYR A 255 -8.49 1.06 8.14
C TYR A 255 -9.69 0.25 7.65
N LYS A 256 -9.48 -1.00 7.23
CA LYS A 256 -10.58 -1.90 6.83
C LYS A 256 -11.50 -2.24 7.99
N ALA A 257 -10.95 -2.57 9.16
CA ALA A 257 -11.73 -2.84 10.36
C ALA A 257 -12.58 -1.64 10.75
N VAL A 258 -12.01 -0.43 10.70
CA VAL A 258 -12.73 0.83 10.91
C VAL A 258 -13.82 1.00 9.85
N ALA A 259 -13.53 0.81 8.56
CA ALA A 259 -14.53 0.94 7.49
C ALA A 259 -15.71 -0.03 7.66
N ILE A 260 -15.44 -1.29 8.02
CA ILE A 260 -16.48 -2.29 8.32
C ILE A 260 -17.30 -1.84 9.54
N SER A 261 -16.63 -1.46 10.63
CA SER A 261 -17.31 -1.01 11.84
C SER A 261 -18.13 0.27 11.61
N LEU A 262 -17.70 1.16 10.73
CA LEU A 262 -18.43 2.36 10.36
C LEU A 262 -19.71 2.01 9.60
N ASN A 263 -19.67 1.03 8.70
CA ASN A 263 -20.88 0.57 8.02
C ASN A 263 -21.89 -0.02 9.01
N GLU A 264 -21.43 -0.80 10.00
CA GLU A 264 -22.27 -1.32 11.07
C GLU A 264 -22.84 -0.21 11.96
N VAL A 265 -22.01 0.77 12.36
CA VAL A 265 -22.44 1.93 13.14
C VAL A 265 -23.43 2.78 12.36
N CYS A 266 -23.20 3.04 11.08
CA CYS A 266 -24.15 3.75 10.21
C CYS A 266 -25.46 2.97 10.08
N ALA A 267 -25.42 1.64 9.91
CA ALA A 267 -26.62 0.82 9.87
C ALA A 267 -27.37 0.82 11.21
N LEU A 268 -26.67 0.84 12.34
CA LEU A 268 -27.27 0.98 13.68
C LEU A 268 -27.93 2.34 13.89
N ILE A 269 -27.27 3.43 13.46
CA ILE A 269 -27.83 4.79 13.51
C ILE A 269 -29.08 4.88 12.63
N ILE A 270 -29.03 4.36 11.40
CA ILE A 270 -30.17 4.38 10.46
C ILE A 270 -31.33 3.50 10.94
N SER A 271 -31.04 2.35 11.58
CA SER A 271 -32.07 1.45 12.10
C SER A 271 -32.73 1.93 13.39
N GLY A 272 -32.34 3.10 13.93
CA GLY A 272 -32.98 3.72 15.07
C GLY A 272 -32.82 2.95 16.39
N LYS A 273 -31.97 1.92 16.44
CA LYS A 273 -31.70 1.10 17.63
C LYS A 273 -30.82 1.79 18.69
N ILE A 274 -30.61 3.10 18.58
CA ILE A 274 -29.80 3.92 19.50
C ILE A 274 -30.69 4.83 20.39
N TYR A 275 -32.00 4.57 20.45
CA TYR A 275 -32.88 5.15 21.49
C TYR A 275 -33.35 4.10 22.48
#